data_AF-A0A6J1WPJ8-F1
#
_entry.id   AF-A0A6J1WPJ8-F1
#
_cell.length_a   1.000
_cell.length_b   1.000
_cell.length_c   1.000
_cell.angle_alpha   90.00
_cell.angle_beta   90.00
_cell.angle_gamma   90.00
#
_symmetry.space_group_name_H-M   'P 1'
#
loop_
_entity.id
_entity.type
_entity.pdbx_description
1 polymer ?
#
loop_
_entity_poly.entity_id
_entity_poly.type
_entity_poly.pdbx_seq_one_letter_code
_entity_poly.pdbx_strand_id
1 'polypeptide(L)'
;MLVLEESADLNKDVGAACMFGEQDIIIDYQKAATTAWSLSGDLTPIYFDKEKSRACNQKNKVENTFCSTYGDDVPLCPSYGGLHATKHTDEKWYLHGIRTGDPAAKRICIKRDITYTSVINFVDWILENVQSNKN
;
A
#
# COMPACT_ATOMS: atom_id res chain seq x y z
N MET A 1 -14.14 2.50 4.11
CA MET A 1 -14.02 1.03 4.05
C MET A 1 -15.13 0.48 3.19
N LEU A 2 -14.95 -0.72 2.63
CA LEU A 2 -15.98 -1.41 1.86
C LEU A 2 -16.43 -2.63 2.68
N VAL A 3 -17.72 -2.70 2.97
CA VAL A 3 -18.36 -3.87 3.59
C VAL A 3 -18.85 -4.76 2.47
N LEU A 4 -18.48 -6.04 2.49
CA LEU A 4 -18.92 -6.99 1.49
C LEU A 4 -20.34 -7.46 1.81
N GLU A 5 -21.15 -7.66 0.76
CA GLU A 5 -22.50 -8.25 0.90
C GLU A 5 -22.43 -9.68 1.45
N GLU A 6 -21.40 -10.42 1.05
CA GLU A 6 -21.10 -11.78 1.51
C GLU A 6 -19.65 -11.87 2.01
N SER A 7 -19.41 -12.77 2.96
CA SER A 7 -18.05 -13.00 3.48
C SER A 7 -17.17 -13.60 2.38
N ALA A 8 -15.92 -13.14 2.31
CA ALA A 8 -14.95 -13.71 1.37
C ALA A 8 -14.51 -15.11 1.83
N ASP A 9 -14.55 -16.08 0.92
CA ASP A 9 -14.04 -17.44 1.15
C ASP A 9 -12.51 -17.44 1.13
N LEU A 10 -11.90 -17.46 2.32
CA LEU A 10 -10.45 -17.47 2.47
C LEU A 10 -9.86 -18.83 2.07
N ASN A 11 -8.80 -18.80 1.26
CA ASN A 11 -8.12 -19.99 0.78
C ASN A 11 -6.65 -19.66 0.41
N LYS A 12 -5.96 -20.55 -0.30
CA LYS A 12 -4.56 -20.34 -0.69
C LYS A 12 -4.33 -19.13 -1.61
N ASP A 13 -5.36 -18.73 -2.37
CA ASP A 13 -5.34 -17.65 -3.36
C ASP A 13 -6.01 -16.38 -2.81
N VAL A 14 -6.74 -16.47 -1.69
CA VAL A 14 -7.50 -15.38 -1.07
C VAL A 14 -7.17 -15.27 0.41
N GLY A 15 -6.53 -14.16 0.80
CA GLY A 15 -6.15 -13.87 2.18
C GLY A 15 -6.22 -12.39 2.53
N ALA A 16 -6.44 -12.09 3.80
CA ALA A 16 -6.36 -10.72 4.31
C ALA A 16 -4.90 -10.30 4.51
N ALA A 17 -4.60 -9.02 4.25
CA ALA A 17 -3.30 -8.45 4.59
C ALA A 17 -3.22 -8.18 6.10
N CYS A 18 -2.04 -8.36 6.68
CA CYS A 18 -1.79 -7.93 8.05
C CYS A 18 -1.78 -6.40 8.12
N MET A 19 -2.22 -5.83 9.24
CA MET A 19 -2.08 -4.41 9.54
C MET A 19 -1.26 -4.26 10.82
N PHE A 20 -0.51 -3.17 10.92
CA PHE A 20 0.22 -2.82 12.13
C PHE A 20 -0.74 -2.37 13.23
N GLY A 21 -0.42 -2.71 14.48
CA GLY A 21 -1.06 -2.09 15.64
C GLY A 21 -0.42 -0.73 15.95
N GLU A 22 -1.06 0.07 16.81
CA GLU A 22 -0.54 1.38 17.24
C GLU A 22 0.88 1.32 17.86
N GLN A 23 1.26 0.17 18.41
CA GLN A 23 2.55 -0.03 19.07
C GLN A 23 3.68 -0.42 18.11
N ASP A 24 3.36 -0.72 16.86
CA ASP A 24 4.33 -1.15 15.85
C ASP A 24 4.89 0.08 15.12
N ILE A 25 5.88 0.74 15.72
CA ILE A 25 6.63 1.77 14.99
C ILE A 25 7.44 1.06 13.89
N ILE A 26 6.97 1.19 12.65
CA ILE A 26 7.61 0.61 11.45
C ILE A 26 8.89 1.39 11.15
N ILE A 27 10.01 1.04 11.78
CA ILE A 27 11.30 1.70 11.52
C ILE A 27 12.14 0.90 10.51
N ASP A 28 11.99 -0.41 10.42
CA ASP A 28 12.84 -1.21 9.54
C ASP A 28 12.13 -2.38 8.85
N TYR A 29 11.60 -2.12 7.66
CA TYR A 29 11.15 -3.17 6.74
C TYR A 29 12.31 -3.63 5.84
N GLN A 30 12.31 -4.92 5.49
CA GLN A 30 13.29 -5.51 4.55
C GLN A 30 12.99 -5.10 3.11
N LYS A 31 11.73 -5.15 2.70
CA LYS A 31 11.26 -4.84 1.34
C LYS A 31 9.93 -4.10 1.39
N ALA A 32 9.67 -3.29 0.38
CA ALA A 32 8.36 -2.70 0.15
C ALA A 32 7.94 -2.91 -1.31
N ALA A 33 6.66 -3.14 -1.53
CA ALA A 33 6.13 -3.40 -2.86
C ALA A 33 4.69 -2.90 -3.04
N THR A 34 4.33 -2.71 -4.30
CA THR A 34 2.96 -2.59 -4.80
C THR A 34 2.73 -3.63 -5.89
N THR A 35 1.54 -3.68 -6.47
CA THR A 35 1.19 -4.61 -7.55
C THR A 35 0.64 -3.87 -8.77
N ALA A 36 0.84 -4.50 -9.93
CA ALA A 36 0.38 -4.02 -11.22
C ALA A 36 -0.12 -5.18 -12.08
N TRP A 37 -1.13 -4.91 -12.89
CA TRP A 37 -1.69 -5.87 -13.84
C TRP A 37 -1.04 -5.60 -15.19
N SER A 38 -0.44 -6.62 -15.78
CA SER A 38 0.08 -6.54 -17.15
C SER A 38 -1.06 -6.59 -18.17
N LEU A 39 -0.75 -6.28 -19.43
CA LEU A 39 -1.69 -6.47 -20.54
C LEU A 39 -2.06 -7.94 -20.78
N SER A 40 -1.22 -8.89 -20.34
CA SER A 40 -1.53 -10.32 -20.36
C SER A 40 -2.51 -10.73 -19.25
N GLY A 41 -2.82 -9.84 -18.30
CA GLY A 41 -3.66 -10.14 -17.14
C GLY A 41 -2.89 -10.66 -15.93
N ASP A 42 -1.55 -10.76 -16.02
CA ASP A 42 -0.71 -11.23 -14.93
C ASP A 42 -0.53 -10.14 -13.87
N LEU A 43 -0.68 -10.54 -12.60
CA LEU A 43 -0.41 -9.68 -11.46
C LEU A 43 1.09 -9.74 -11.10
N THR A 44 1.79 -8.61 -11.23
CA THR A 44 3.23 -8.53 -11.01
C THR A 44 3.56 -7.59 -9.84
N PRO A 45 4.50 -7.96 -8.95
CA PRO A 45 4.98 -7.06 -7.91
C PRO A 45 5.91 -5.98 -8.49
N ILE A 46 5.81 -4.77 -7.95
CA ILE A 46 6.72 -3.66 -8.20
C ILE A 46 7.38 -3.30 -6.88
N TYR A 47 8.70 -3.44 -6.80
CA TYR A 47 9.46 -3.14 -5.59
C TYR A 47 9.86 -1.67 -5.52
N PHE A 48 9.77 -1.11 -4.32
CA PHE A 48 10.22 0.25 -4.03
C PHE A 48 11.71 0.28 -3.67
N ASP A 49 12.38 1.34 -4.10
CA ASP A 49 13.75 1.65 -3.73
C ASP A 49 13.75 2.39 -2.38
N LYS A 50 14.36 1.79 -1.36
CA LYS A 50 14.36 2.31 0.02
C LYS A 50 15.08 3.65 0.12
N GLU A 51 16.16 3.85 -0.62
CA GLU A 51 16.94 5.10 -0.57
C GLU A 51 16.20 6.23 -1.29
N LYS A 52 15.70 5.98 -2.51
CA LYS A 52 14.90 6.96 -3.25
C LYS A 52 13.61 7.32 -2.49
N SER A 53 12.96 6.33 -1.86
CA SER A 53 11.77 6.56 -1.03
C SER A 53 12.05 7.47 0.17
N ARG A 54 13.19 7.30 0.84
CA ARG A 54 13.63 8.22 1.92
C ARG A 54 13.79 9.64 1.41
N ALA A 55 14.43 9.81 0.25
CA ALA A 55 14.62 11.13 -0.36
C ALA A 55 13.28 11.79 -0.76
N CYS A 56 12.31 11.02 -1.28
CA CYS A 56 11.00 11.57 -1.62
C CYS A 56 10.21 12.02 -0.39
N ASN A 57 10.24 11.24 0.70
CA ASN A 57 9.58 11.59 1.96
C ASN A 57 10.04 12.93 2.54
N GLN A 58 11.31 13.28 2.36
CA GLN A 58 11.84 14.55 2.83
C GLN A 58 11.30 15.75 2.03
N LYS A 59 10.92 15.56 0.76
CA LYS A 59 10.45 16.61 -0.15
C LYS A 59 8.95 16.89 0.00
N ASN A 60 8.14 15.87 0.27
CA ASN A 60 6.69 15.95 0.29
C ASN A 60 6.14 15.61 1.67
N LYS A 61 6.07 16.60 2.56
CA LYS A 61 5.45 16.46 3.87
C LYS A 61 3.99 16.89 3.82
N VAL A 62 3.12 15.94 3.51
CA VAL A 62 1.68 16.10 3.67
C VAL A 62 1.25 15.23 4.85
N GLU A 63 0.44 15.79 5.74
CA GLU A 63 -0.03 15.11 6.94
C GLU A 63 -0.70 13.76 6.60
N ASN A 64 -0.46 12.74 7.42
CA ASN A 64 -1.02 11.39 7.25
C ASN A 64 -0.64 10.70 5.93
N THR A 65 0.39 11.18 5.25
CA THR A 65 0.90 10.57 4.03
C THR A 65 2.39 10.30 4.12
N PHE A 66 2.85 9.39 3.27
CA PHE A 66 4.26 9.17 2.98
C PHE A 66 4.46 9.00 1.47
N CYS A 67 5.69 9.15 1.03
CA CYS A 67 6.11 8.92 -0.34
C CYS A 67 6.94 7.64 -0.48
N SER A 68 6.80 6.98 -1.62
CA SER A 68 7.66 5.88 -2.02
C SER A 68 8.00 5.98 -3.50
N THR A 69 9.23 5.58 -3.81
CA THR A 69 9.80 5.70 -5.15
C THR A 69 10.17 4.33 -5.67
N TYR A 70 9.65 3.94 -6.83
CA TYR A 70 10.04 2.72 -7.51
C TYR A 70 11.16 2.99 -8.54
N GLY A 71 11.86 1.93 -8.92
CA GLY A 71 13.02 1.99 -9.81
C GLY A 71 12.70 2.42 -11.24
N ASP A 72 13.76 2.70 -12.00
CA ASP A 72 13.68 3.24 -13.37
C ASP A 72 13.25 2.16 -14.39
N ASP A 73 13.43 0.89 -14.02
CA ASP A 73 13.20 -0.29 -14.87
C ASP A 73 11.81 -0.90 -14.65
N VAL A 74 10.83 -0.13 -14.19
CA VAL A 74 9.47 -0.62 -13.94
C VAL A 74 8.61 -0.41 -15.20
N PRO A 75 8.26 -1.49 -15.93
CA PRO A 75 7.56 -1.40 -17.20
C PRO A 75 6.03 -1.26 -17.03
N LEU A 76 5.52 -1.52 -15.81
CA LEU A 76 4.09 -1.57 -15.51
C LEU A 76 3.68 -0.47 -14.55
N CYS A 77 2.52 0.12 -14.83
CA CYS A 77 1.84 1.04 -13.95
C CYS A 77 1.35 0.35 -12.67
N PRO A 78 1.72 0.82 -11.47
CA PRO A 78 0.97 0.46 -10.27
C PRO A 78 -0.51 0.77 -10.48
N SER A 79 -1.39 -0.13 -10.05
CA SER A 79 -2.83 0.04 -10.21
C SER A 79 -3.34 1.31 -9.54
N TYR A 80 -4.42 1.88 -10.08
CA TYR A 80 -5.21 2.86 -9.34
C TYR A 80 -5.81 2.16 -8.11
N GLY A 81 -5.65 2.76 -6.93
CA GLY A 81 -5.92 2.06 -5.67
C GLY A 81 -4.82 1.09 -5.23
N GLY A 82 -3.63 1.17 -5.83
CA GLY A 82 -2.47 0.36 -5.46
C GLY A 82 -2.13 0.46 -3.96
N LEU A 83 -1.69 -0.66 -3.41
CA LEU A 83 -1.31 -0.77 -2.01
C LEU A 83 0.20 -0.56 -1.87
N HIS A 84 0.64 -0.02 -0.74
CA HIS A 84 2.03 -0.10 -0.30
C HIS A 84 2.12 -1.13 0.81
N ALA A 85 2.72 -2.27 0.50
CA ALA A 85 2.95 -3.35 1.45
C ALA A 85 4.42 -3.40 1.87
N THR A 86 4.69 -3.66 3.15
CA THR A 86 6.05 -3.82 3.69
C THR A 86 6.25 -5.24 4.19
N LYS A 87 7.43 -5.81 3.93
CA LYS A 87 7.84 -7.12 4.44
C LYS A 87 8.77 -6.94 5.64
N HIS A 88 8.43 -7.59 6.75
CA HIS A 88 9.12 -7.45 8.03
C HIS A 88 9.94 -8.70 8.38
N THR A 89 10.62 -8.68 9.53
CA THR A 89 11.52 -9.74 10.01
C THR A 89 10.80 -11.06 10.32
N ASP A 90 9.50 -11.02 10.52
CA ASP A 90 8.63 -12.20 10.64
C ASP A 90 8.25 -12.82 9.29
N GLU A 91 8.85 -12.33 8.20
CA GLU A 91 8.65 -12.74 6.81
C GLU A 91 7.22 -12.50 6.28
N LYS A 92 6.36 -11.77 7.02
CA LYS A 92 5.00 -11.43 6.58
C LYS A 92 4.93 -10.08 5.90
N TRP A 93 3.91 -9.93 5.06
CA TRP A 93 3.58 -8.67 4.40
C TRP A 93 2.47 -7.96 5.15
N TYR A 94 2.69 -6.67 5.39
CA TYR A 94 1.76 -5.80 6.09
C TYR A 94 1.35 -4.66 5.18
N LEU A 95 0.08 -4.27 5.28
CA LEU A 95 -0.43 -3.08 4.63
C LEU A 95 0.07 -1.85 5.37
N HIS A 96 0.91 -1.06 4.71
CA HIS A 96 1.47 0.17 5.26
C HIS A 96 0.78 1.42 4.70
N GLY A 97 0.38 1.40 3.44
CA GLY A 97 -0.26 2.56 2.82
C GLY A 97 -1.24 2.24 1.70
N ILE A 98 -2.16 3.17 1.46
CA ILE A 98 -3.12 3.11 0.35
C ILE A 98 -2.84 4.29 -0.57
N ARG A 99 -2.72 4.04 -1.89
CA ARG A 99 -2.32 5.07 -2.84
C ARG A 99 -3.29 6.25 -2.81
N THR A 100 -2.75 7.43 -2.50
CA THR A 100 -3.46 8.70 -2.66
C THR A 100 -3.34 9.14 -4.11
N GLY A 101 -4.46 9.33 -4.80
CA GLY A 101 -4.42 9.80 -6.18
C GLY A 101 -5.76 10.24 -6.70
N ASP A 102 -5.75 11.32 -7.48
CA ASP A 102 -6.90 11.77 -8.24
C ASP A 102 -7.10 10.87 -9.47
N PRO A 103 -8.23 10.16 -9.60
CA PRO A 103 -8.56 9.36 -10.79
C PRO A 103 -8.59 10.18 -12.09
N ALA A 104 -8.83 11.49 -12.01
CA ALA A 104 -8.81 12.40 -13.16
C ALA A 104 -7.39 12.71 -13.65
N ALA A 105 -6.38 12.54 -12.79
CA ALA A 105 -4.97 12.65 -13.16
C ALA A 105 -4.48 11.37 -13.87
N LYS A 106 -5.12 11.03 -15.00
CA LYS A 106 -4.71 9.96 -15.93
C LYS A 106 -3.41 10.34 -16.61
N ARG A 107 -2.28 10.16 -15.92
CA ARG A 107 -0.95 10.29 -16.50
C ARG A 107 -0.39 8.92 -16.83
N ILE A 108 0.33 8.84 -17.94
CA ILE A 108 1.25 7.72 -18.24
C ILE A 108 2.15 7.54 -17.00
N CYS A 109 2.43 6.30 -16.60
CA CYS A 109 3.13 5.96 -15.36
C CYS A 109 4.63 6.25 -15.44
N ILE A 110 4.93 7.53 -15.56
CA ILE A 110 6.27 8.09 -15.64
C ILE A 110 6.66 8.66 -14.26
N LYS A 111 5.70 8.77 -13.32
CA LYS A 111 5.94 9.32 -11.98
C LYS A 111 6.45 8.23 -11.05
N ARG A 112 7.76 8.25 -10.81
CA ARG A 112 8.48 7.34 -9.90
C ARG A 112 8.06 7.50 -8.45
N ASP A 113 7.75 8.74 -8.06
CA ASP A 113 7.31 9.10 -6.71
C ASP A 113 5.79 8.96 -6.58
N ILE A 114 5.35 8.11 -5.66
CA ILE A 114 3.95 7.87 -5.33
C ILE A 114 3.70 8.28 -3.88
N THR A 115 2.61 9.00 -3.66
CA THR A 115 2.13 9.34 -2.33
C THR A 115 1.09 8.33 -1.86
N TYR A 116 1.22 7.89 -0.63
CA TYR A 116 0.33 6.95 0.05
C TYR A 116 -0.22 7.58 1.32
N THR A 117 -1.48 7.32 1.61
CA THR A 117 -2.07 7.56 2.93
C THR A 117 -1.55 6.49 3.88
N SER A 118 -0.99 6.90 5.00
CA SER A 118 -0.40 6.02 6.01
C SER A 118 -1.49 5.30 6.80
N VAL A 119 -1.57 3.97 6.69
CA VAL A 119 -2.64 3.18 7.35
C VAL A 119 -2.50 3.19 8.87
N ILE A 120 -1.26 3.24 9.39
CA ILE A 120 -0.99 3.25 10.83
C ILE A 120 -1.67 4.44 11.55
N ASN A 121 -1.85 5.56 10.85
CA ASN A 121 -2.47 6.76 11.40
C ASN A 121 -4.01 6.65 11.50
N PHE A 122 -4.61 5.56 11.01
CA PHE A 122 -6.06 5.36 10.97
C PHE A 122 -6.49 4.00 11.56
N VAL A 123 -5.62 3.28 12.26
CA VAL A 123 -5.92 1.94 12.80
C VAL A 123 -7.13 1.96 13.72
N ASP A 124 -7.20 2.91 14.66
CA ASP A 124 -8.33 3.05 15.57
C ASP A 124 -9.65 3.27 14.84
N TRP A 125 -9.65 4.24 13.91
CA TRP A 125 -10.82 4.52 13.09
C TRP A 125 -11.27 3.29 12.28
N ILE A 126 -10.33 2.52 11.74
CA ILE A 126 -10.62 1.26 11.04
C ILE A 126 -11.26 0.26 12.01
N LEU A 127 -10.67 0.04 13.19
CA LEU A 127 -11.14 -0.94 14.17
C LEU A 127 -12.54 -0.59 14.71
N GLU A 128 -12.79 0.68 15.04
CA GLU A 128 -14.10 1.17 15.50
C GLU A 128 -15.20 0.93 14.46
N ASN A 129 -14.91 1.22 13.20
CA ASN A 129 -15.87 1.03 12.12
C ASN A 129 -16.03 -0.46 11.76
N VAL A 130 -15.00 -1.30 11.91
CA VAL A 130 -15.15 -2.76 11.77
C VAL A 130 -16.05 -3.32 12.87
N GLN A 131 -15.96 -2.83 14.11
CA GLN A 131 -16.82 -3.26 15.20
C GLN A 131 -18.26 -2.79 15.03
N SER A 132 -18.45 -1.53 14.60
CA SER A 132 -19.78 -0.93 14.43
C SER A 132 -20.59 -1.58 13.31
N ASN A 133 -19.94 -2.11 12.27
CA ASN A 133 -20.59 -2.81 11.15
C ASN A 133 -20.80 -4.32 11.39
N LYS A 134 -20.53 -4.84 12.60
CA LYS A 134 -20.87 -6.22 12.99
C LYS A 134 -22.26 -6.36 13.61
N ASN A 135 -22.94 -5.23 13.88
CA ASN A 135 -24.30 -5.14 14.39
C ASN A 135 -25.26 -4.75 13.26
#